data_AF-A0A1G8V2X5-F1
#
_entry.id   AF-A0A1G8V2X5-F1
#
_cell.length_a   1.000
_cell.length_b   1.000
_cell.length_c   1.000
_cell.angle_alpha   90.00
_cell.angle_beta   90.00
_cell.angle_gamma   90.00
#
_symmetry.space_group_name_H-M   'P 1'
#
loop_
_entity.id
_entity.type
_entity.pdbx_description
1 polymer ?
#
loop_
_entity_poly.entity_id
_entity_poly.type
_entity_poly.pdbx_seq_one_letter_code
_entity_poly.pdbx_strand_id
1 'polypeptide(L)' 'MLKKVWSNNPRWFTVLWAVTITAYIGLMLFHETDQIMTVLMAVLFTAAGVRDWNRQRKLALFSYFLAVVFIVIYIINML' A
#
# COMPACT_ATOMS: atom_id res chain seq x y z
N MET A 1 7.66 -2.96 -21.24
CA MET A 1 8.33 -2.70 -19.94
C MET A 1 7.56 -3.21 -18.72
N LEU A 2 6.22 -3.21 -18.72
CA LEU A 2 5.38 -3.72 -17.62
C LEU A 2 5.61 -5.19 -17.20
N LYS A 3 5.91 -6.09 -18.14
CA LYS A 3 6.19 -7.51 -17.84
C LYS A 3 7.36 -7.71 -16.87
N LYS A 4 8.38 -6.83 -16.89
CA LYS A 4 9.58 -6.94 -16.05
C LYS A 4 9.33 -6.50 -14.60
N VAL A 5 8.33 -5.63 -14.39
CA VAL A 5 7.87 -5.22 -13.06
C VAL A 5 7.08 -6.37 -12.41
N TRP A 6 6.27 -7.08 -13.19
CA TRP A 6 5.50 -8.23 -12.71
C TRP A 6 6.32 -9.50 -12.50
N SER A 7 7.39 -9.73 -13.27
CA SER A 7 8.21 -10.94 -13.12
C SER A 7 9.14 -10.94 -11.91
N ASN A 8 9.42 -9.77 -11.34
CA ASN A 8 10.37 -9.58 -10.24
C ASN A 8 9.72 -9.31 -8.89
N ASN A 9 8.38 -9.25 -8.86
CA ASN A 9 7.61 -9.07 -7.65
C ASN A 9 7.04 -10.42 -7.21
N PRO A 10 7.13 -10.75 -5.91
CA PRO A 10 6.57 -11.99 -5.42
C PRO A 10 5.05 -11.99 -5.63
N ARG A 11 4.50 -13.14 -6.05
CA ARG A 11 3.07 -13.27 -6.45
C ARG A 11 2.10 -12.77 -5.36
N TRP A 12 2.45 -12.97 -4.09
CA TRP A 12 1.65 -12.48 -2.96
C TRP A 12 1.49 -10.95 -2.98
N PHE A 13 2.54 -10.20 -3.32
CA PHE A 13 2.49 -8.74 -3.39
C PHE A 13 1.62 -8.28 -4.56
N THR A 14 1.71 -8.95 -5.71
CA THR A 14 0.89 -8.63 -6.88
C THR A 14 -0.60 -8.84 -6.60
N VAL A 15 -0.97 -9.92 -5.90
CA VAL A 15 -2.35 -10.17 -5.48
C VAL A 15 -2.82 -9.09 -4.50
N LEU A 16 -2.02 -8.76 -3.50
CA LEU A 16 -2.34 -7.73 -2.51
C LEU A 16 -2.52 -6.36 -3.16
N TRP A 17 -1.65 -6.02 -4.13
CA TRP A 17 -1.72 -4.79 -4.90
C TRP A 17 -2.97 -4.73 -5.78
N ALA A 18 -3.29 -5.81 -6.49
CA ALA A 18 -4.48 -5.90 -7.31
C ALA A 18 -5.76 -5.74 -6.47
N VAL A 19 -5.86 -6.47 -5.35
CA VAL A 19 -7.01 -6.37 -4.42
C VAL A 19 -7.15 -4.95 -3.90
N THR A 20 -6.03 -4.30 -3.51
CA THR A 20 -6.08 -2.94 -2.98
C THR A 20 -6.54 -1.92 -4.03
N ILE A 21 -6.09 -2.05 -5.28
CA ILE A 21 -6.55 -1.17 -6.36
C ILE A 21 -8.02 -1.38 -6.67
N THR A 22 -8.47 -2.63 -6.74
CA THR A 22 -9.89 -2.93 -6.98
C THR A 22 -10.76 -2.35 -5.85
N ALA A 23 -10.33 -2.49 -4.59
CA ALA A 23 -11.00 -1.89 -3.45
C ALA A 23 -10.99 -0.35 -3.54
N TYR A 24 -9.87 0.27 -3.90
CA TYR A 24 -9.74 1.72 -4.03
C TYR A 24 -10.68 2.29 -5.11
N ILE A 25 -10.75 1.64 -6.27
CA ILE A 25 -11.67 2.02 -7.36
C ILE A 25 -13.11 1.86 -6.90
N GLY A 26 -13.45 0.75 -6.20
CA GLY A 26 -14.76 0.56 -5.62
C GLY A 26 -15.15 1.68 -4.67
N LEU A 27 -14.27 2.01 -3.71
CA LEU A 27 -14.50 3.07 -2.72
C LEU A 27 -14.68 4.44 -3.38
N MET A 28 -13.91 4.76 -4.43
CA MET A 28 -14.11 5.98 -5.22
C MET A 28 -15.49 6.03 -5.88
N LEU A 29 -15.99 4.91 -6.40
CA LEU A 29 -17.29 4.84 -7.07
C LEU A 29 -18.47 4.95 -6.09
N PHE A 30 -18.30 4.46 -4.86
CA PHE A 30 -19.34 4.49 -3.83
C PHE A 30 -19.28 5.73 -2.92
N HIS A 31 -18.40 6.70 -3.19
CA HIS A 31 -18.16 7.86 -2.33
C HIS A 31 -17.89 7.47 -0.86
N GLU A 32 -17.28 6.30 -0.68
CA GLU A 32 -16.99 5.74 0.62
C GLU A 32 -15.77 6.42 1.25
N THR A 33 -15.74 6.36 2.58
CA THR A 33 -14.90 7.17 3.47
C THR A 33 -13.40 7.18 3.12
N ASP A 34 -12.83 8.39 3.12
CA ASP A 34 -11.38 8.67 3.02
C ASP A 34 -10.53 7.83 4.00
N GLN A 35 -11.15 7.43 5.12
CA GLN A 35 -10.59 6.55 6.16
C GLN A 35 -10.22 5.16 5.64
N ILE A 36 -11.07 4.52 4.83
CA ILE A 36 -10.79 3.18 4.31
C ILE A 36 -9.63 3.24 3.29
N MET A 37 -9.59 4.32 2.49
CA MET A 37 -8.48 4.57 1.57
C MET A 37 -7.15 4.77 2.30
N THR A 38 -7.15 5.48 3.44
CA THR A 38 -5.94 5.69 4.25
C THR A 38 -5.41 4.36 4.81
N VAL A 39 -6.30 3.50 5.32
CA VAL A 39 -5.93 2.17 5.84
C VAL A 39 -5.38 1.28 4.72
N LEU A 40 -6.03 1.25 3.56
CA LEU A 40 -5.55 0.48 2.40
C LEU A 40 -4.14 0.92 1.96
N MET A 41 -3.88 2.23 1.95
CA MET A 41 -2.55 2.76 1.64
C MET A 41 -1.51 2.35 2.69
N ALA A 42 -1.84 2.41 3.98
CA ALA A 42 -0.94 1.96 5.05
C ALA A 42 -0.56 0.47 4.92
N VAL A 43 -1.52 -0.39 4.59
CA VAL A 43 -1.29 -1.82 4.37
C VAL A 43 -0.39 -2.05 3.14
N LEU A 44 -0.64 -1.34 2.04
CA LEU A 44 0.19 -1.40 0.84
C LEU A 44 1.64 -0.98 1.07
N PHE A 45 1.85 0.11 1.79
CA PHE A 45 3.20 0.61 2.08
C PHE A 45 3.95 -0.32 3.04
N THR A 46 3.26 -0.90 4.02
CA THR A 46 3.82 -1.96 4.87
C THR A 46 4.26 -3.16 4.03
N ALA A 47 3.39 -3.65 3.15
CA ALA A 47 3.68 -4.77 2.26
C ALA A 47 4.84 -4.47 1.29
N ALA A 48 4.95 -3.24 0.80
CA ALA A 48 6.08 -2.79 -0.02
C ALA A 48 7.39 -2.79 0.77
N GLY A 49 7.37 -2.34 2.02
CA GLY A 49 8.51 -2.41 2.94
C GLY A 49 8.99 -3.83 3.19
N VAL A 50 8.05 -4.76 3.41
CA VAL A 50 8.35 -6.20 3.58
C VAL A 50 8.97 -6.78 2.32
N ARG A 51 8.43 -6.45 1.13
CA ARG A 51 8.96 -6.92 -0.15
C ARG A 51 10.40 -6.44 -0.38
N ASP A 52 10.67 -5.18 -0.10
CA ASP A 52 11.95 -4.54 -0.44
C ASP A 52 13.01 -4.67 0.66
N TRP A 53 12.66 -5.21 1.83
CA TRP A 53 13.57 -5.37 2.99
C TRP A 53 14.88 -6.07 2.65
N ASN A 54 14.80 -7.17 1.90
CA ASN A 54 15.96 -7.99 1.52
C ASN A 54 16.67 -7.49 0.26
N ARG A 55 16.06 -6.53 -0.46
CA ARG A 55 16.54 -6.10 -1.78
C ARG A 55 17.13 -4.70 -1.74
N GLN A 56 16.44 -3.77 -1.09
CA GLN A 56 16.82 -2.36 -0.97
C GLN A 56 16.34 -1.79 0.37
N ARG A 57 17.17 -1.91 1.41
CA ARG A 57 16.84 -1.45 2.78
C ARG A 57 16.41 0.02 2.85
N LYS A 58 17.02 0.90 2.06
CA LYS A 58 16.63 2.34 2.02
C LYS A 58 15.20 2.52 1.51
N LEU A 59 14.82 1.77 0.48
CA LEU A 59 13.47 1.81 -0.10
C LEU A 59 12.44 1.19 0.86
N ALA A 60 12.84 0.13 1.57
CA ALA A 60 12.02 -0.50 2.59
C ALA A 60 11.74 0.43 3.78
N LEU A 61 12.75 1.12 4.28
CA LEU A 61 12.59 2.10 5.36
C LEU A 61 11.68 3.27 4.93
N PHE A 62 11.84 3.75 3.70
CA PHE A 62 10.99 4.81 3.17
C PHE A 62 9.52 4.38 3.03
N SER A 63 9.27 3.14 2.62
CA SER A 63 7.91 2.61 2.56
C SER A 63 7.30 2.39 3.94
N TYR A 64 8.06 1.94 4.94
CA TYR A 64 7.57 1.91 6.32
C TYR A 64 7.29 3.32 6.87
N PHE A 65 8.14 4.31 6.55
CA PHE A 65 7.88 5.70 6.92
C PHE A 65 6.55 6.19 6.34
N LEU A 66 6.29 5.93 5.06
CA LEU A 66 5.00 6.26 4.44
C LEU A 66 3.84 5.52 5.14
N ALA A 67 3.99 4.23 5.46
CA ALA A 67 2.95 3.49 6.18
C ALA A 67 2.60 4.15 7.52
N VAL A 68 3.61 4.58 8.29
CA VAL A 68 3.41 5.29 9.56
C VAL A 68 2.69 6.62 9.34
N VAL A 69 3.08 7.39 8.32
CA VAL A 69 2.41 8.66 7.98
C VAL A 69 0.92 8.44 7.70
N PHE A 70 0.56 7.43 6.89
CA PHE A 70 -0.84 7.11 6.61
C PHE A 70 -1.61 6.65 7.86
N ILE A 71 -0.97 5.90 8.76
CA ILE A 71 -1.57 5.50 10.05
C ILE A 71 -1.83 6.72 10.93
N VAL A 72 -0.88 7.66 11.00
CA VAL A 72 -1.05 8.90 11.78
C VAL A 72 -2.19 9.75 11.21
N ILE A 73 -2.25 9.90 9.88
CA ILE A 73 -3.36 10.62 9.22
C ILE A 73 -4.70 9.95 9.56
N TYR A 74 -4.77 8.62 9.51
CA TYR A 74 -5.98 7.88 9.87
C TYR A 74 -6.40 8.16 11.32
N ILE A 75 -5.47 8.13 12.27
CA ILE A 75 -5.74 8.41 13.69
C ILE A 75 -6.23 9.84 13.87
N ILE A 76 -5.60 10.83 13.21
CA ILE A 76 -6.00 12.24 13.28
C ILE A 76 -7.41 12.42 12.72
N ASN A 77 -7.74 11.78 11.60
CA ASN A 77 -9.06 11.87 10.98
C ASN A 77 -10.16 11.10 11.75
N MET A 78 -9.81 10.39 12.81
CA MET A 78 -10.75 9.66 13.67
C MET A 78 -11.03 10.41 14.99
N LEU A 79 -10.19 11.37 15.36
CA LEU A 79 -10.33 12.27 16.51
C LEU A 79 -11.26 13.44 16.20
#